data_AF-K7Z9Q9-F1
#
_entry.id   AF-K7Z9Q9-F1
#
_cell.length_a   1.000
_cell.length_b   1.000
_cell.length_c   1.000
_cell.angle_alpha   90.00
_cell.angle_beta   90.00
_cell.angle_gamma   90.00
#
_symmetry.space_group_name_H-M   'P 1'
#
loop_
_entity.id
_entity.type
_entity.pdbx_description
1 polymer ?
#
loop_
_entity_poly.entity_id
_entity_poly.type
_entity_poly.pdbx_seq_one_letter_code
_entity_poly.pdbx_strand_id
1 'polypeptide(L)'
;MKGFIFAGVLVSALICLAEGKPFDNLELVEDDMLMTKEQKEAYLAHQNGRVRRAALRDRYLWPQGKIPYTFSDDIDQAGRELAERAMNHWMSRTCLRFSPRRREHAYIEFQYDGRCRARVGYTGEARQKVSIGSALDPCPLGSVIHELGHGIGFFHEHSRPDRDEYVNINVNNMREGAESNFRKDNGYFVDSRGQDYDYGSIMHYSKYQGNNAFNAVVMEPIQRGAEIGQRDGLSAGDIRQTNLMYKCNAQGDSELQPVNDEDEDKDGGDSKKKPDPKGPKPGEIEE
;
A
#
# COMPACT_ATOMS: atom_id res chain seq x y z
N MET A 1 13.81 -44.03 -61.99
CA MET A 1 13.87 -44.21 -60.52
C MET A 1 14.31 -42.91 -59.90
N LYS A 2 13.72 -42.54 -58.75
CA LYS A 2 13.88 -41.27 -57.98
C LYS A 2 12.99 -40.14 -58.52
N GLY A 3 12.06 -39.55 -57.76
CA GLY A 3 11.61 -39.75 -56.39
C GLY A 3 10.61 -38.62 -56.11
N PHE A 4 9.39 -38.94 -55.66
CA PHE A 4 8.37 -37.96 -55.32
C PHE A 4 8.77 -37.21 -54.03
N ILE A 5 8.87 -35.89 -54.10
CA ILE A 5 9.04 -35.02 -52.93
C ILE A 5 7.64 -34.60 -52.48
N PHE A 6 7.21 -35.13 -51.33
CA PHE A 6 6.01 -34.66 -50.63
C PHE A 6 6.32 -33.30 -49.99
N ALA A 7 5.62 -32.26 -50.42
CA ALA A 7 5.59 -30.97 -49.73
C ALA A 7 4.70 -31.10 -48.48
N GLY A 8 5.33 -31.21 -47.32
CA GLY A 8 4.64 -31.15 -46.03
C GLY A 8 4.27 -29.70 -45.69
N VAL A 9 2.97 -29.46 -45.50
CA VAL A 9 2.43 -28.20 -44.99
C VAL A 9 2.81 -28.10 -43.51
N LEU A 10 3.70 -27.15 -43.18
CA LEU A 10 3.96 -26.74 -41.79
C LEU A 10 2.79 -25.89 -41.32
N VAL A 11 1.86 -26.50 -40.58
CA VAL A 11 0.92 -25.76 -39.74
C VAL A 11 1.70 -25.32 -38.50
N SER A 12 2.16 -24.07 -38.50
CA SER A 12 2.67 -23.43 -37.30
C SER A 12 1.50 -23.22 -36.35
N ALA A 13 1.37 -24.10 -35.36
CA ALA A 13 0.55 -23.84 -34.20
C ALA A 13 1.22 -22.70 -33.43
N LEU A 14 0.65 -21.49 -33.54
CA LEU A 14 0.88 -20.43 -32.58
C LEU A 14 0.45 -20.97 -31.21
N ILE A 15 1.41 -21.42 -30.42
CA ILE A 15 1.24 -21.54 -28.98
C ILE A 15 1.16 -20.10 -28.48
N CYS A 16 -0.06 -19.56 -28.39
CA CYS A 16 -0.31 -18.49 -27.45
C CYS A 16 -0.02 -19.07 -26.07
N LEU A 17 1.20 -18.85 -25.58
CA LEU A 17 1.45 -18.84 -24.16
C LEU A 17 0.47 -17.80 -23.61
N ALA A 18 -0.53 -18.26 -22.86
CA ALA A 18 -1.36 -17.36 -22.09
C ALA A 18 -0.39 -16.63 -21.14
N GLU A 19 0.01 -15.43 -21.51
CA GLU A 19 0.65 -14.51 -20.59
C GLU A 19 -0.35 -14.34 -19.45
N GLY A 20 0.02 -14.85 -18.28
CA GLY A 20 -0.79 -14.74 -17.08
C GLY A 20 -1.22 -13.29 -16.89
N LYS A 21 -2.43 -13.07 -16.33
CA LYS A 21 -2.92 -11.70 -16.16
C LYS A 21 -1.88 -10.88 -15.39
N PRO A 22 -1.81 -9.55 -15.61
CA PRO A 22 -0.77 -8.69 -15.05
C PRO A 22 -0.60 -8.78 -13.53
N PHE A 23 -1.51 -9.39 -12.77
CA PHE A 23 -1.39 -9.59 -11.33
C PHE A 23 -1.77 -11.01 -10.88
N ASP A 24 -1.54 -12.02 -11.72
CA ASP A 24 -1.79 -13.42 -11.35
C ASP A 24 -1.11 -13.78 -10.01
N ASN A 25 -1.83 -14.52 -9.18
CA ASN A 25 -1.46 -14.92 -7.80
C ASN A 25 -1.44 -13.80 -6.75
N LEU A 26 -1.93 -12.60 -7.08
CA LEU A 26 -2.12 -11.54 -6.12
C LEU A 26 -3.60 -11.38 -5.75
N GLU A 27 -3.82 -11.14 -4.48
CA GLU A 27 -5.11 -10.92 -3.85
C GLU A 27 -5.35 -9.42 -3.68
N LEU A 28 -6.58 -8.99 -3.95
CA LEU A 28 -7.00 -7.62 -3.72
C LEU A 28 -7.47 -7.45 -2.27
N VAL A 29 -7.03 -6.37 -1.64
CA VAL A 29 -7.38 -5.93 -0.29
C VAL A 29 -7.76 -4.46 -0.38
N GLU A 30 -8.88 -4.07 0.23
CA GLU A 30 -9.35 -2.68 0.21
C GLU A 30 -9.34 -2.09 -1.21
N ASP A 31 -9.93 -2.79 -2.17
CA ASP A 31 -10.13 -2.38 -3.57
C ASP A 31 -8.88 -2.05 -4.45
N ASP A 32 -7.72 -1.68 -3.90
CA ASP A 32 -6.53 -1.21 -4.64
C ASP A 32 -5.18 -1.70 -4.09
N MET A 33 -5.15 -2.35 -2.91
CA MET A 33 -3.92 -2.97 -2.41
C MET A 33 -3.77 -4.41 -2.91
N LEU A 34 -2.65 -4.70 -3.57
CA LEU A 34 -2.32 -6.01 -4.11
C LEU A 34 -1.30 -6.71 -3.22
N MET A 35 -1.69 -7.86 -2.68
CA MET A 35 -0.88 -8.64 -1.74
C MET A 35 -0.72 -10.08 -2.24
N THR A 36 0.39 -10.75 -1.92
CA THR A 36 0.41 -12.22 -2.05
C THR A 36 -0.58 -12.82 -1.07
N LYS A 37 -0.94 -14.09 -1.28
CA LYS A 37 -1.79 -14.81 -0.34
C LYS A 37 -1.20 -14.81 1.07
N GLU A 38 0.09 -15.05 1.21
CA GLU A 38 0.80 -15.06 2.50
C GLU A 38 0.78 -13.67 3.15
N GLN A 39 1.01 -12.61 2.37
CA GLN A 39 0.93 -11.24 2.88
C GLN A 39 -0.47 -10.88 3.36
N LYS A 40 -1.50 -11.27 2.59
CA LYS A 40 -2.91 -11.06 2.96
C LYS A 40 -3.29 -11.87 4.20
N GLU A 41 -2.87 -13.14 4.29
CA GLU A 41 -3.11 -13.97 5.47
C GLU A 41 -2.47 -13.34 6.71
N ALA A 42 -1.24 -12.87 6.61
CA ALA A 42 -0.56 -12.19 7.70
C ALA A 42 -1.30 -10.89 8.09
N TYR A 43 -1.70 -10.08 7.09
CA TYR A 43 -2.51 -8.87 7.27
C TYR A 43 -3.83 -9.15 8.02
N LEU A 44 -4.53 -10.24 7.69
CA LEU A 44 -5.81 -10.61 8.28
C LEU A 44 -5.68 -11.32 9.64
N ALA A 45 -4.65 -12.14 9.86
CA ALA A 45 -4.53 -13.01 11.04
C ALA A 45 -4.40 -12.24 12.37
N HIS A 46 -3.99 -10.98 12.33
CA HIS A 46 -3.66 -10.23 13.53
C HIS A 46 -4.68 -9.15 13.94
N GLN A 47 -5.92 -9.18 13.41
CA GLN A 47 -6.93 -8.13 13.60
C GLN A 47 -7.48 -7.92 15.04
N ASN A 48 -7.05 -8.69 16.05
CA ASN A 48 -7.62 -8.62 17.42
C ASN A 48 -6.70 -7.99 18.50
N GLY A 49 -5.63 -7.27 18.13
CA GLY A 49 -4.72 -6.59 19.07
C GLY A 49 -5.04 -5.11 19.31
N ARG A 50 -5.00 -4.66 20.57
CA ARG A 50 -5.12 -3.23 20.95
C ARG A 50 -3.80 -2.48 20.75
N VAL A 51 -3.53 -1.96 19.55
CA VAL A 51 -2.47 -0.96 19.30
C VAL A 51 -2.91 -0.02 18.17
N ARG A 52 -2.58 1.27 18.24
CA ARG A 52 -2.90 2.29 17.22
C ARG A 52 -1.94 2.16 16.00
N ARG A 53 -2.39 2.45 14.75
CA ARG A 53 -1.68 3.11 13.57
C ARG A 53 -1.57 2.43 12.15
N ALA A 54 -1.12 3.19 11.08
CA ALA A 54 -1.27 3.04 9.57
C ALA A 54 -0.04 2.86 8.56
N ALA A 55 1.24 2.61 8.93
CA ALA A 55 2.32 2.35 7.91
C ALA A 55 3.30 1.17 8.18
N LEU A 56 3.86 0.56 7.13
CA LEU A 56 4.69 -0.65 7.24
C LEU A 56 5.91 -0.56 8.19
N ARG A 57 6.27 -1.68 8.86
CA ARG A 57 7.54 -1.87 9.59
C ARG A 57 8.77 -1.72 8.67
N ASP A 58 9.91 -1.32 9.23
CA ASP A 58 11.14 -0.95 8.51
C ASP A 58 11.60 -2.00 7.46
N ARG A 59 11.44 -3.31 7.72
CA ARG A 59 11.82 -4.36 6.75
C ARG A 59 11.04 -4.36 5.44
N TYR A 60 9.85 -3.76 5.46
CA TYR A 60 8.97 -3.64 4.31
C TYR A 60 9.05 -2.25 3.67
N LEU A 61 10.06 -1.47 4.02
CA LEU A 61 10.35 -0.18 3.39
C LEU A 61 11.53 -0.33 2.43
N TRP A 62 11.57 0.52 1.41
CA TRP A 62 12.64 0.48 0.42
C TRP A 62 13.98 0.87 1.05
N PRO A 63 15.04 0.05 0.94
CA PRO A 63 16.33 0.37 1.54
C PRO A 63 16.84 1.75 1.11
N GLN A 64 17.24 2.57 2.08
CA GLN A 64 17.74 3.94 1.86
C GLN A 64 16.77 4.84 1.07
N GLY A 65 15.46 4.56 1.08
CA GLY A 65 14.48 5.33 0.33
C GLY A 65 14.70 5.34 -1.19
N LYS A 66 15.48 4.38 -1.71
CA LYS A 66 15.80 4.26 -3.13
C LYS A 66 14.85 3.25 -3.76
N ILE A 67 14.09 3.71 -4.75
CA ILE A 67 13.02 2.95 -5.38
C ILE A 67 13.36 2.83 -6.88
N PRO A 68 14.01 1.74 -7.31
CA PRO A 68 14.24 1.50 -8.72
C PRO A 68 12.92 1.28 -9.44
N TYR A 69 12.78 1.80 -10.66
CA TYR A 69 11.56 1.60 -11.45
C TYR A 69 11.81 1.20 -12.91
N THR A 70 10.82 0.55 -13.50
CA THR A 70 10.71 0.25 -14.94
C THR A 70 9.29 0.51 -15.43
N PHE A 71 9.13 0.51 -16.75
CA PHE A 71 7.84 0.51 -17.44
C PHE A 71 7.72 -0.81 -18.21
N SER A 72 6.57 -1.46 -18.13
CA SER A 72 6.24 -2.57 -19.03
C SER A 72 6.01 -2.07 -20.45
N ASP A 73 6.01 -3.00 -21.40
CA ASP A 73 6.00 -2.70 -22.84
C ASP A 73 4.68 -2.07 -23.34
N ASP A 74 3.60 -2.22 -22.59
CA ASP A 74 2.29 -1.62 -22.85
C ASP A 74 2.18 -0.15 -22.42
N ILE A 75 3.12 0.37 -21.63
CA ILE A 75 3.15 1.77 -21.21
C ILE A 75 3.68 2.67 -22.33
N ASP A 76 2.78 3.50 -22.87
CA ASP A 76 3.07 4.53 -23.85
C ASP A 76 3.70 5.79 -23.23
N GLN A 77 4.04 6.76 -24.07
CA GLN A 77 4.69 8.01 -23.62
C GLN A 77 3.84 8.80 -22.62
N ALA A 78 2.51 8.81 -22.80
CA ALA A 78 1.60 9.50 -21.87
C ALA A 78 1.59 8.83 -20.49
N GLY A 79 1.59 7.49 -20.43
CA GLY A 79 1.72 6.75 -19.17
C GLY A 79 3.05 6.99 -18.47
N ARG A 80 4.15 7.08 -19.22
CA ARG A 80 5.48 7.43 -18.68
C ARG A 80 5.46 8.80 -18.02
N GLU A 81 4.93 9.81 -18.71
CA GLU A 81 4.82 11.18 -18.20
C GLU A 81 3.95 11.26 -16.94
N LEU A 82 2.84 10.50 -16.90
CA LEU A 82 1.97 10.41 -15.73
C LEU A 82 2.71 9.83 -14.52
N ALA A 83 3.40 8.71 -14.69
CA ALA A 83 4.19 8.08 -13.63
C ALA A 83 5.34 8.98 -13.16
N GLU A 84 6.07 9.61 -14.08
CA GLU A 84 7.16 10.54 -13.77
C GLU A 84 6.67 11.75 -12.98
N ARG A 85 5.50 12.31 -13.32
CA ARG A 85 4.87 13.39 -12.53
C ARG A 85 4.54 12.95 -11.11
N ALA A 86 4.00 11.74 -10.94
CA ALA A 86 3.68 11.20 -9.62
C ALA A 86 4.96 10.94 -8.79
N MET A 87 6.00 10.33 -9.39
CA MET A 87 7.30 10.14 -8.73
C MET A 87 7.93 11.47 -8.34
N ASN A 88 7.92 12.48 -9.22
CA ASN A 88 8.43 13.82 -8.93
C ASN A 88 7.65 14.50 -7.80
N HIS A 89 6.34 14.24 -7.67
CA HIS A 89 5.53 14.77 -6.58
C HIS A 89 6.04 14.28 -5.21
N TRP A 90 6.39 12.99 -5.12
CA TRP A 90 7.01 12.38 -3.94
C TRP A 90 8.46 12.88 -3.71
N MET A 91 9.32 12.86 -4.73
CA MET A 91 10.74 13.21 -4.59
C MET A 91 10.96 14.68 -4.22
N SER A 92 10.10 15.59 -4.67
CA SER A 92 10.22 17.02 -4.36
C SER A 92 9.81 17.39 -2.93
N ARG A 93 9.20 16.45 -2.18
CA ARG A 93 8.64 16.69 -0.83
C ARG A 93 9.23 15.79 0.24
N THR A 94 9.97 14.75 -0.14
CA THR A 94 10.50 13.72 0.76
C THR A 94 11.94 13.37 0.41
N CYS A 95 12.59 12.54 1.22
CA CYS A 95 13.91 11.98 0.88
C CYS A 95 13.86 10.78 -0.08
N LEU A 96 12.68 10.37 -0.55
CA LEU A 96 12.57 9.26 -1.49
C LEU A 96 13.22 9.60 -2.82
N ARG A 97 13.82 8.59 -3.46
CA ARG A 97 14.48 8.71 -4.76
C ARG A 97 14.03 7.59 -5.68
N PHE A 98 13.29 7.97 -6.72
CA PHE A 98 12.97 7.09 -7.83
C PHE A 98 14.07 7.19 -8.89
N SER A 99 14.57 6.05 -9.37
CA SER A 99 15.58 6.03 -10.42
C SER A 99 15.34 4.87 -11.40
N PRO A 100 15.62 5.04 -12.70
CA PRO A 100 15.54 3.93 -13.64
C PRO A 100 16.36 2.74 -13.16
N ARG A 101 15.72 1.57 -13.11
CA ARG A 101 16.36 0.33 -12.68
C ARG A 101 17.56 0.01 -13.59
N ARG A 102 18.65 -0.45 -12.99
CA ARG A 102 19.85 -0.94 -13.68
C ARG A 102 20.09 -2.42 -13.42
N ARG A 103 20.29 -2.79 -12.16
CA ARG A 103 20.69 -4.16 -11.74
C ARG A 103 19.97 -4.66 -10.50
N GLU A 104 19.13 -3.81 -9.91
CA GLU A 104 18.41 -4.10 -8.68
C GLU A 104 17.44 -5.25 -8.91
N HIS A 105 17.38 -6.19 -7.96
CA HIS A 105 16.45 -7.32 -8.05
C HIS A 105 15.01 -6.84 -7.84
N ALA A 106 14.75 -6.14 -6.75
CA ALA A 106 13.45 -5.59 -6.42
C ALA A 106 13.32 -4.16 -6.98
N TYR A 107 12.16 -3.88 -7.57
CA TYR A 107 11.87 -2.62 -8.25
C TYR A 107 10.37 -2.49 -8.50
N ILE A 108 9.90 -1.26 -8.69
CA ILE A 108 8.54 -0.99 -9.13
C ILE A 108 8.44 -1.14 -10.65
N GLU A 109 7.42 -1.83 -11.14
CA GLU A 109 7.11 -1.91 -12.57
C GLU A 109 5.74 -1.25 -12.81
N PHE A 110 5.74 -0.12 -13.51
CA PHE A 110 4.50 0.54 -13.94
C PHE A 110 3.92 -0.20 -15.14
N GLN A 111 2.60 -0.48 -15.12
CA GLN A 111 1.89 -1.17 -16.19
C GLN A 111 0.43 -0.72 -16.34
N TYR A 112 -0.19 -1.03 -17.48
CA TYR A 112 -1.63 -0.91 -17.63
C TYR A 112 -2.33 -2.24 -17.28
N ASP A 113 -3.39 -2.14 -16.49
CA ASP A 113 -4.26 -3.27 -16.20
C ASP A 113 -5.76 -2.92 -16.18
N GLY A 114 -6.08 -1.67 -16.49
CA GLY A 114 -7.42 -1.11 -16.47
C GLY A 114 -7.90 -0.55 -15.13
N ARG A 115 -7.07 -0.54 -14.08
CA ARG A 115 -7.40 -0.04 -12.74
C ARG A 115 -6.22 0.73 -12.12
N CYS A 116 -6.52 1.51 -11.08
CA CYS A 116 -5.51 2.06 -10.18
C CYS A 116 -5.37 1.09 -9.01
N ARG A 117 -4.18 0.53 -8.83
CA ARG A 117 -3.83 -0.39 -7.73
C ARG A 117 -2.34 -0.67 -7.67
N ALA A 118 -1.82 -1.03 -6.51
CA ALA A 118 -0.39 -1.27 -6.32
C ALA A 118 -0.07 -2.37 -5.31
N ARG A 119 1.13 -2.95 -5.45
CA ARG A 119 1.77 -3.71 -4.37
C ARG A 119 2.03 -2.80 -3.18
N VAL A 120 1.98 -3.35 -1.96
CA VAL A 120 2.21 -2.59 -0.72
C VAL A 120 3.64 -2.82 -0.21
N GLY A 121 4.38 -1.72 -0.06
CA GLY A 121 5.74 -1.68 0.49
C GLY A 121 6.81 -2.33 -0.37
N TYR A 122 7.99 -2.55 0.22
CA TYR A 122 9.08 -3.36 -0.32
C TYR A 122 8.85 -4.83 0.07
N THR A 123 8.82 -5.72 -0.93
CA THR A 123 8.62 -7.16 -0.69
C THR A 123 9.88 -7.98 -0.92
N GLY A 124 10.95 -7.37 -1.42
CA GLY A 124 12.16 -8.06 -1.87
C GLY A 124 11.98 -8.84 -3.19
N GLU A 125 10.76 -8.92 -3.71
CA GLU A 125 10.47 -9.60 -4.97
C GLU A 125 10.78 -8.70 -6.18
N ALA A 126 11.06 -9.33 -7.33
CA ALA A 126 11.14 -8.59 -8.59
C ALA A 126 9.76 -8.12 -9.05
N ARG A 127 9.71 -7.02 -9.81
CA ARG A 127 8.50 -6.51 -10.49
C ARG A 127 7.35 -6.28 -9.53
N GLN A 128 7.56 -5.40 -8.56
CA GLN A 128 6.49 -4.92 -7.70
C GLN A 128 5.59 -3.97 -8.47
N LYS A 129 4.48 -4.50 -8.97
CA LYS A 129 3.66 -3.80 -9.95
C LYS A 129 2.82 -2.67 -9.36
N VAL A 130 2.77 -1.57 -10.10
CA VAL A 130 1.87 -0.42 -9.88
C VAL A 130 1.09 -0.21 -11.16
N SER A 131 -0.24 -0.33 -11.11
CA SER A 131 -1.07 -0.05 -12.28
C SER A 131 -1.57 1.38 -12.30
N ILE A 132 -1.49 1.97 -13.50
CA ILE A 132 -1.87 3.36 -13.78
C ILE A 132 -3.05 3.45 -14.76
N GLY A 133 -3.95 2.45 -14.72
CA GLY A 133 -5.17 2.42 -15.51
C GLY A 133 -4.95 1.73 -16.85
N SER A 134 -5.40 2.37 -17.93
CA SER A 134 -5.13 1.93 -19.31
C SER A 134 -4.78 3.13 -20.20
N ALA A 135 -4.23 2.88 -21.39
CA ALA A 135 -3.96 3.95 -22.35
C ALA A 135 -5.22 4.76 -22.74
N LEU A 136 -6.41 4.13 -22.72
CA LEU A 136 -7.68 4.78 -23.06
C LEU A 136 -8.38 5.42 -21.86
N ASP A 137 -8.07 4.97 -20.65
CA ASP A 137 -8.64 5.42 -19.39
C ASP A 137 -7.55 5.41 -18.32
N PRO A 138 -6.63 6.40 -18.35
CA PRO A 138 -5.52 6.45 -17.42
C PRO A 138 -5.99 6.89 -16.03
N CYS A 139 -5.31 6.40 -15.00
CA CYS A 139 -5.55 6.88 -13.64
C CYS A 139 -5.31 8.40 -13.54
N PRO A 140 -6.14 9.15 -12.80
CA PRO A 140 -5.83 10.53 -12.45
C PRO A 140 -4.48 10.62 -11.72
N LEU A 141 -3.76 11.74 -11.87
CA LEU A 141 -2.46 11.96 -11.23
C LEU A 141 -2.50 11.68 -9.72
N GLY A 142 -3.53 12.18 -9.02
CA GLY A 142 -3.71 11.95 -7.60
C GLY A 142 -3.82 10.48 -7.21
N SER A 143 -4.49 9.68 -8.05
CA SER A 143 -4.58 8.24 -7.86
C SER A 143 -3.21 7.59 -8.04
N VAL A 144 -2.40 7.99 -9.04
CA VAL A 144 -1.04 7.44 -9.18
C VAL A 144 -0.12 7.83 -8.02
N ILE A 145 -0.28 9.04 -7.45
CA ILE A 145 0.43 9.44 -6.24
C ILE A 145 0.02 8.54 -5.05
N HIS A 146 -1.26 8.23 -4.93
CA HIS A 146 -1.82 7.32 -3.93
C HIS A 146 -1.29 5.88 -4.10
N GLU A 147 -1.31 5.34 -5.32
CA GLU A 147 -0.76 4.01 -5.61
C GLU A 147 0.74 3.91 -5.31
N LEU A 148 1.49 4.97 -5.59
CA LEU A 148 2.88 5.06 -5.14
C LEU A 148 3.00 5.08 -3.63
N GLY A 149 2.05 5.69 -2.91
CA GLY A 149 1.97 5.61 -1.44
C GLY A 149 1.90 4.18 -0.95
N HIS A 150 1.06 3.34 -1.55
CA HIS A 150 1.07 1.90 -1.28
C HIS A 150 2.42 1.28 -1.57
N GLY A 151 2.99 1.51 -2.76
CA GLY A 151 4.31 1.00 -3.15
C GLY A 151 5.44 1.41 -2.19
N ILE A 152 5.34 2.61 -1.60
CA ILE A 152 6.28 3.16 -0.62
C ILE A 152 6.09 2.51 0.77
N GLY A 153 4.89 2.04 1.09
CA GLY A 153 4.60 1.29 2.30
C GLY A 153 3.47 1.85 3.17
N PHE A 154 2.60 2.68 2.61
CA PHE A 154 1.40 3.16 3.29
C PHE A 154 0.21 2.21 3.09
N PHE A 155 -0.56 2.03 4.16
CA PHE A 155 -1.94 1.57 4.09
C PHE A 155 -2.89 2.76 4.04
N HIS A 156 -4.19 2.50 4.02
CA HIS A 156 -5.18 3.55 4.07
C HIS A 156 -5.30 4.22 5.44
N GLU A 157 -5.51 5.53 5.43
CA GLU A 157 -5.69 6.31 6.67
C GLU A 157 -6.98 5.93 7.42
N HIS A 158 -8.05 5.53 6.70
CA HIS A 158 -9.31 5.11 7.33
C HIS A 158 -9.27 3.72 7.96
N SER A 159 -8.23 2.94 7.66
CA SER A 159 -8.03 1.61 8.22
C SER A 159 -7.26 1.68 9.54
N ARG A 160 -6.79 2.86 9.97
CA ARG A 160 -6.12 2.99 11.27
C ARG A 160 -6.91 2.37 12.43
N PRO A 161 -6.26 1.68 13.39
CA PRO A 161 -6.93 1.13 14.56
C PRO A 161 -7.66 2.17 15.44
N ASP A 162 -7.17 3.43 15.45
CA ASP A 162 -7.79 4.57 16.13
C ASP A 162 -8.81 5.33 15.27
N ARG A 163 -9.13 4.88 14.05
CA ARG A 163 -10.01 5.61 13.12
C ARG A 163 -11.40 5.91 13.69
N ASP A 164 -11.93 5.06 14.58
CA ASP A 164 -13.26 5.27 15.20
C ASP A 164 -13.29 6.49 16.14
N GLU A 165 -12.13 7.05 16.51
CA GLU A 165 -12.04 8.35 17.20
C GLU A 165 -12.22 9.54 16.24
N TYR A 166 -12.13 9.31 14.93
CA TYR A 166 -12.07 10.36 13.90
C TYR A 166 -13.15 10.26 12.83
N VAL A 167 -13.61 9.06 12.47
CA VAL A 167 -14.65 8.85 11.44
C VAL A 167 -15.70 7.87 11.91
N ASN A 168 -16.95 8.13 11.51
CA ASN A 168 -18.06 7.19 11.67
C ASN A 168 -18.29 6.43 10.36
N ILE A 169 -18.50 5.12 10.47
CA ILE A 169 -18.76 4.24 9.33
C ILE A 169 -20.23 3.83 9.33
N ASN A 170 -20.96 4.26 8.30
CA ASN A 170 -22.36 3.92 8.09
C ASN A 170 -22.49 2.68 7.20
N VAL A 171 -22.53 1.52 7.85
CA VAL A 171 -22.65 0.21 7.18
C VAL A 171 -23.95 0.10 6.36
N ASN A 172 -25.03 0.80 6.74
CA ASN A 172 -26.30 0.76 6.00
C ASN A 172 -26.20 1.42 4.61
N ASN A 173 -25.20 2.27 4.40
CA ASN A 173 -24.94 2.90 3.10
C ASN A 173 -23.94 2.11 2.25
N MET A 174 -23.45 0.95 2.73
CA MET A 174 -22.51 0.11 1.99
C MET A 174 -23.23 -0.85 1.04
N ARG A 175 -22.60 -1.13 -0.10
CA ARG A 175 -22.96 -2.26 -0.96
C ARG A 175 -22.58 -3.57 -0.28
N GLU A 176 -23.35 -4.62 -0.53
CA GLU A 176 -23.07 -5.95 0.00
C GLU A 176 -21.64 -6.40 -0.37
N GLY A 177 -20.87 -6.85 0.63
CA GLY A 177 -19.51 -7.33 0.47
C GLY A 177 -18.42 -6.25 0.58
N ALA A 178 -18.77 -4.97 0.69
CA ALA A 178 -17.78 -3.90 0.89
C ALA A 178 -17.26 -3.80 2.32
N GLU A 179 -17.91 -4.45 3.30
CA GLU A 179 -17.59 -4.33 4.72
C GLU A 179 -16.15 -4.77 5.03
N SER A 180 -15.59 -5.71 4.26
CA SER A 180 -14.19 -6.12 4.41
C SER A 180 -13.20 -4.99 4.15
N ASN A 181 -13.55 -4.00 3.32
CA ASN A 181 -12.68 -2.88 2.95
C ASN A 181 -12.62 -1.78 4.02
N PHE A 182 -13.47 -1.87 5.05
CA PHE A 182 -13.52 -0.92 6.18
C PHE A 182 -13.07 -1.56 7.49
N ARG A 183 -12.47 -2.76 7.42
CA ARG A 183 -11.81 -3.37 8.57
C ARG A 183 -10.62 -2.51 8.97
N LYS A 184 -10.33 -2.48 10.27
CA LYS A 184 -9.18 -1.76 10.77
C LYS A 184 -7.92 -2.62 10.61
N ASP A 185 -6.83 -1.97 10.24
CA ASP A 185 -5.47 -2.48 10.27
C ASP A 185 -5.10 -2.92 11.68
N ASN A 186 -4.07 -3.76 11.76
CA ASN A 186 -3.46 -4.12 13.02
C ASN A 186 -2.00 -3.64 13.11
N GLY A 187 -1.61 -3.16 14.29
CA GLY A 187 -0.29 -2.61 14.58
C GLY A 187 0.91 -3.58 14.48
N TYR A 188 0.71 -4.85 14.11
CA TYR A 188 1.84 -5.75 13.83
C TYR A 188 2.62 -5.31 12.58
N PHE A 189 1.91 -4.89 11.52
CA PHE A 189 2.56 -4.38 10.31
C PHE A 189 2.70 -2.87 10.35
N VAL A 190 2.01 -2.18 11.24
CA VAL A 190 1.50 -0.85 10.93
C VAL A 190 1.80 0.17 12.06
N ASP A 191 2.62 1.20 11.82
CA ASP A 191 3.06 2.25 12.77
C ASP A 191 2.95 3.68 12.17
N SER A 192 2.26 4.58 12.87
CA SER A 192 2.09 6.00 12.50
C SER A 192 3.27 6.84 12.95
N ARG A 193 4.19 6.27 13.73
CA ARG A 193 5.34 6.99 14.27
C ARG A 193 4.90 8.22 15.08
N GLY A 194 3.77 8.07 15.79
CA GLY A 194 3.19 9.11 16.63
C GLY A 194 2.48 10.23 15.87
N GLN A 195 2.23 10.09 14.56
CA GLN A 195 1.45 11.08 13.81
C GLN A 195 -0.05 10.99 14.15
N ASP A 196 -0.67 12.17 14.19
CA ASP A 196 -2.12 12.36 14.32
C ASP A 196 -2.87 11.76 13.11
N TYR A 197 -4.18 11.63 13.23
CA TYR A 197 -5.04 11.22 12.12
C TYR A 197 -5.13 12.35 11.10
N ASP A 198 -4.92 12.05 9.82
CA ASP A 198 -4.96 13.05 8.75
C ASP A 198 -6.14 12.85 7.81
N TYR A 199 -7.25 13.55 8.09
CA TYR A 199 -8.42 13.58 7.19
C TYR A 199 -8.05 13.95 5.75
N GLY A 200 -7.06 14.83 5.57
CA GLY A 200 -6.60 15.30 4.28
C GLY A 200 -5.55 14.40 3.63
N SER A 201 -5.19 13.26 4.23
CA SER A 201 -4.22 12.32 3.66
C SER A 201 -4.65 11.89 2.27
N ILE A 202 -3.70 11.82 1.34
CA ILE A 202 -3.96 11.23 0.03
C ILE A 202 -4.33 9.75 0.14
N MET A 203 -3.90 9.09 1.22
CA MET A 203 -4.20 7.70 1.56
C MET A 203 -5.58 7.52 2.21
N HIS A 204 -6.35 8.58 2.39
CA HIS A 204 -7.70 8.48 2.93
C HIS A 204 -8.72 8.13 1.85
N TYR A 205 -9.65 7.22 2.15
CA TYR A 205 -10.79 6.94 1.31
C TYR A 205 -11.76 8.12 1.19
N SER A 206 -12.50 8.15 0.10
CA SER A 206 -13.61 9.09 -0.06
C SER A 206 -14.78 8.72 0.86
N LYS A 207 -15.58 9.72 1.22
CA LYS A 207 -16.82 9.54 1.98
C LYS A 207 -17.86 8.65 1.30
N TYR A 208 -17.71 8.38 0.01
CA TYR A 208 -18.63 7.58 -0.82
C TYR A 208 -18.08 6.19 -1.14
N GLN A 209 -16.87 5.85 -0.69
CA GLN A 209 -16.26 4.57 -1.04
C GLN A 209 -17.15 3.41 -0.58
N GLY A 210 -17.34 2.41 -1.44
CA GLY A 210 -18.16 1.24 -1.12
C GLY A 210 -19.67 1.50 -1.02
N ASN A 211 -20.18 2.65 -1.48
CA ASN A 211 -21.60 2.99 -1.34
C ASN A 211 -22.55 2.08 -2.15
N ASN A 212 -23.79 1.93 -1.66
CA ASN A 212 -24.86 1.18 -2.32
C ASN A 212 -25.77 2.03 -3.22
N ALA A 213 -25.70 3.35 -3.10
CA ALA A 213 -26.49 4.29 -3.89
C ALA A 213 -25.67 5.54 -4.19
N PHE A 214 -26.01 6.21 -5.31
CA PHE A 214 -25.36 7.45 -5.70
C PHE A 214 -25.42 8.48 -4.56
N ASN A 215 -24.27 9.06 -4.21
CA ASN A 215 -24.07 9.99 -3.10
C ASN A 215 -24.40 9.48 -1.69
N ALA A 216 -24.66 8.18 -1.49
CA ALA A 216 -24.78 7.64 -0.13
C ALA A 216 -23.43 7.73 0.59
N VAL A 217 -23.41 8.42 1.72
CA VAL A 217 -22.20 8.66 2.51
C VAL A 217 -21.95 7.46 3.42
N VAL A 218 -20.83 6.78 3.20
CA VAL A 218 -20.39 5.62 3.98
C VAL A 218 -19.51 6.04 5.15
N MET A 219 -18.71 7.09 4.98
CA MET A 219 -17.74 7.54 5.97
C MET A 219 -17.89 9.03 6.26
N GLU A 220 -18.12 9.35 7.53
CA GLU A 220 -18.34 10.73 7.98
C GLU A 220 -17.25 11.15 8.98
N PRO A 221 -16.50 12.23 8.70
CA PRO A 221 -15.60 12.83 9.69
C PRO A 221 -16.36 13.31 10.94
N ILE A 222 -15.85 12.95 12.12
CA ILE A 222 -16.35 13.44 13.40
C ILE A 222 -16.01 14.93 13.56
N GLN A 223 -14.83 15.34 13.12
CA GLN A 223 -14.46 16.76 13.11
C GLN A 223 -15.31 17.52 12.09
N ARG A 224 -16.09 18.49 12.58
CA ARG A 224 -16.96 19.32 11.74
C ARG A 224 -16.13 20.08 10.69
N GLY A 225 -16.52 19.92 9.43
CA GLY A 225 -15.88 20.60 8.30
C GLY A 225 -14.57 19.99 7.83
N ALA A 226 -14.15 18.86 8.41
CA ALA A 226 -13.08 18.07 7.83
C ALA A 226 -13.56 17.43 6.51
N GLU A 227 -12.72 17.50 5.48
CA GLU A 227 -12.95 16.83 4.20
C GLU A 227 -12.00 15.65 4.07
N ILE A 228 -12.48 14.57 3.44
CA ILE A 228 -11.76 13.31 3.26
C ILE A 228 -11.81 12.84 1.80
N GLY A 229 -10.81 12.07 1.39
CA GLY A 229 -10.75 11.49 0.05
C GLY A 229 -10.26 12.43 -1.04
N GLN A 230 -9.51 13.47 -0.66
CA GLN A 230 -8.85 14.34 -1.63
C GLN A 230 -7.85 13.54 -2.49
N ARG A 231 -7.63 14.00 -3.73
CA ARG A 231 -6.67 13.42 -4.69
C ARG A 231 -5.88 14.53 -5.40
N ASP A 232 -5.64 15.64 -4.71
CA ASP A 232 -4.87 16.78 -5.24
C ASP A 232 -3.36 16.57 -5.07
N GLY A 233 -2.96 15.88 -3.99
CA GLY A 233 -1.57 15.52 -3.72
C GLY A 233 -1.32 15.20 -2.25
N LEU A 234 -0.06 14.91 -1.92
CA LEU A 234 0.37 14.67 -0.54
C LEU A 234 -0.02 15.80 0.41
N SER A 235 -0.63 15.42 1.53
CA SER A 235 -0.87 16.30 2.66
C SER A 235 0.43 16.58 3.42
N ALA A 236 0.37 17.53 4.36
CA ALA A 236 1.47 17.73 5.28
C ALA A 236 1.71 16.51 6.18
N GLY A 237 0.67 15.75 6.53
CA GLY A 237 0.78 14.51 7.30
C GLY A 237 1.49 13.41 6.52
N ASP A 238 1.11 13.18 5.26
CA ASP A 238 1.74 12.19 4.37
C ASP A 238 3.26 12.43 4.27
N ILE A 239 3.65 13.69 4.06
CA ILE A 239 5.06 14.10 3.96
C ILE A 239 5.81 13.84 5.27
N ARG A 240 5.26 14.27 6.41
CA ARG A 240 5.89 14.07 7.72
C ARG A 240 6.03 12.59 8.05
N GLN A 241 4.99 11.80 7.83
CA GLN A 241 5.00 10.37 8.11
C GLN A 241 6.03 9.65 7.21
N THR A 242 6.12 10.03 5.93
CA THR A 242 7.13 9.48 5.03
C THR A 242 8.54 9.81 5.49
N ASN A 243 8.76 11.06 5.94
CA ASN A 243 10.07 11.47 6.41
C ASN A 243 10.48 10.74 7.69
N LEU A 244 9.53 10.45 8.57
CA LEU A 244 9.75 9.57 9.71
C LEU A 244 9.99 8.13 9.26
N MET A 245 9.23 7.62 8.28
CA MET A 245 9.36 6.28 7.68
C MET A 245 10.76 5.98 7.24
N TYR A 246 11.30 6.88 6.43
CA TYR A 246 12.58 6.71 5.77
C TYR A 246 13.74 7.36 6.51
N LYS A 247 13.52 7.81 7.76
CA LYS A 247 14.55 8.46 8.60
C LYS A 247 15.28 9.55 7.80
N CYS A 248 14.51 10.43 7.17
CA CYS A 248 15.06 11.47 6.30
C CYS A 248 15.88 12.46 7.13
N ASN A 249 17.10 12.74 6.68
CA ASN A 249 18.00 13.68 7.32
C ASN A 249 17.89 15.10 6.73
N ALA A 250 18.66 16.03 7.32
CA ALA A 250 18.66 17.43 6.90
C ALA A 250 19.22 17.65 5.49
N GLN A 251 19.95 16.68 4.92
CA GLN A 251 20.46 16.71 3.55
C GLN A 251 19.41 16.23 2.53
N GLY A 252 18.26 15.73 3.01
CA GLY A 252 17.21 15.19 2.17
C GLY A 252 17.47 13.76 1.71
N ASP A 253 18.35 13.02 2.39
CA ASP A 253 18.64 11.61 2.15
C ASP A 253 17.98 10.73 3.23
N SER A 254 17.67 9.49 2.88
CA SER A 254 17.14 8.50 3.82
C SER A 254 18.29 7.79 4.55
N GLU A 255 18.21 7.74 5.89
CA GLU A 255 19.15 7.00 6.72
C GLU A 255 18.69 5.55 7.02
N LEU A 256 17.56 5.14 6.44
CA LEU A 256 17.01 3.80 6.61
C LEU A 256 17.98 2.75 6.04
N GLN A 257 18.57 1.95 6.93
CA GLN A 257 19.44 0.84 6.53
C GLN A 257 18.61 -0.35 6.08
N PRO A 258 19.13 -1.20 5.17
CA PRO A 258 18.54 -2.50 4.90
C PRO A 258 18.43 -3.30 6.20
N VAL A 259 17.25 -3.85 6.48
CA VAL A 259 17.05 -4.74 7.64
C VAL A 259 17.56 -6.12 7.24
N ASN A 260 18.55 -6.64 7.96
CA ASN A 260 18.95 -8.05 7.86
C ASN A 260 18.01 -8.89 8.74
N ASP A 261 17.60 -10.06 8.27
CA ASP A 261 16.63 -10.94 8.95
C ASP A 261 17.02 -11.34 10.39
N GLU A 262 18.29 -11.17 10.78
CA GLU A 262 18.82 -11.54 12.11
C GLU A 262 18.57 -10.50 13.22
N ASP A 263 18.16 -9.26 12.89
CA ASP A 263 18.09 -8.16 13.87
C ASP A 263 16.68 -7.93 14.45
N GLU A 264 15.61 -8.48 13.88
CA GLU A 264 14.21 -8.18 14.30
C GLU A 264 13.72 -8.96 15.53
N ASP A 265 14.27 -10.14 15.84
CA ASP A 265 13.84 -10.91 17.02
C ASP A 265 14.21 -10.25 18.36
N LYS A 266 15.00 -9.17 18.33
CA LYS A 266 15.42 -8.44 19.54
C LYS A 266 14.46 -7.33 19.95
N ASP A 267 13.66 -6.78 19.04
CA ASP A 267 12.76 -5.65 19.33
C ASP A 267 11.33 -6.09 19.71
N GLY A 268 11.04 -7.39 19.60
CA GLY A 268 9.83 -8.02 20.18
C GLY A 268 9.97 -8.45 21.64
N GLY A 269 11.11 -8.14 22.29
CA GLY A 269 11.53 -8.72 23.56
C GLY A 269 11.43 -7.83 24.80
N ASP A 270 11.11 -6.54 24.69
CA ASP A 270 11.09 -5.63 25.86
C ASP A 270 9.66 -5.37 26.37
N SER A 271 9.03 -6.44 26.85
CA SER A 271 7.82 -6.38 27.69
C SER A 271 7.92 -7.33 28.89
N LYS A 272 9.14 -7.72 29.28
CA LYS A 272 9.41 -8.54 30.47
C LYS A 272 10.40 -7.84 31.41
N LYS A 273 9.91 -6.83 32.14
CA LYS A 273 10.27 -6.50 33.54
C LYS A 273 9.68 -5.14 33.93
N LYS A 274 8.38 -5.10 34.17
CA LYS A 274 7.84 -4.26 35.25
C LYS A 274 7.28 -5.19 36.31
N PRO A 275 7.66 -5.05 37.58
CA PRO A 275 7.03 -5.82 38.64
C PRO A 275 5.58 -5.33 38.76
N ASP A 276 4.64 -6.25 38.70
CA ASP A 276 3.24 -5.98 39.01
C ASP A 276 3.14 -5.29 40.37
N PRO A 277 2.50 -4.11 40.47
CA PRO A 277 1.97 -3.68 41.75
C PRO A 277 0.81 -4.62 42.05
N LYS A 278 1.00 -5.50 43.03
CA LYS A 278 -0.07 -6.32 43.63
C LYS A 278 -1.22 -5.42 44.04
N GLY A 279 -2.22 -5.27 43.17
CA GLY A 279 -3.57 -4.89 43.57
C GLY A 279 -4.21 -6.06 44.33
N PRO A 280 -4.94 -5.81 45.42
CA PRO A 280 -5.48 -6.87 46.26
C PRO A 280 -6.51 -7.70 45.49
N LYS A 281 -6.49 -9.02 45.70
CA LYS A 281 -7.45 -9.95 45.11
C LYS A 281 -8.81 -9.79 45.81
N PRO A 282 -9.95 -9.87 45.09
CA PRO A 282 -11.27 -9.86 45.70
C PRO A 282 -11.45 -11.08 46.61
N GLY A 283 -11.68 -10.85 47.91
CA GLY A 283 -11.84 -11.92 48.90
C GLY A 283 -11.39 -11.58 50.32
N GLU A 284 -10.70 -10.46 50.54
CA GLU A 284 -10.36 -9.97 51.89
C GLU A 284 -11.21 -8.73 52.22
N ILE A 285 -12.47 -8.99 52.60
CA ILE A 285 -13.26 -8.08 53.43
C ILE A 285 -13.85 -8.97 54.54
N GLU A 286 -13.13 -9.07 55.66
CA GLU A 286 -13.72 -9.48 56.93
C GLU A 286 -13.84 -8.22 57.81
N GLU A 287 -15.07 -8.05 58.32
CA GLU A 287 -15.61 -7.19 59.39
C GLU A 287 -14.81 -5.98 59.92
#